data_AF-A0AAJ1P476-F1
#
_entry.id   AF-A0AAJ1P476-F1
#
_cell.length_a   1.000
_cell.length_b   1.000
_cell.length_c   1.000
_cell.angle_alpha   90.00
_cell.angle_beta   90.00
_cell.angle_gamma   90.00
#
_symmetry.space_group_name_H-M   'P 1'
#
loop_
_entity.id
_entity.type
_entity.pdbx_description
1 polymer ?
#
loop_
_entity_poly.entity_id
_entity_poly.type
_entity_poly.pdbx_seq_one_letter_code
_entity_poly.pdbx_strand_id
1 'polypeptide(L)'
;MGITLEELEKCFNEALIEEAEYVAVLIEMDGIPSDEVIINDKHNIDSKLAYYMKTYNEDLEHRYTPGIRIVGFAYGYSFSEILRQLGLLVN
;
A
#
# COMPACT_ATOMS: atom_id res chain seq x y z
N MET A 1 14.07 8.20 -7.13
CA MET A 1 13.81 7.94 -5.71
C MET A 1 12.64 6.99 -5.70
N GLY A 2 12.92 5.71 -5.44
CA GLY A 2 11.87 4.69 -5.37
C GLY A 2 11.19 4.75 -4.01
N ILE A 3 9.98 4.20 -3.94
CA ILE A 3 9.30 3.98 -2.67
C ILE A 3 9.96 2.85 -1.88
N THR A 4 10.02 2.96 -0.55
CA THR A 4 10.68 1.97 0.32
C THR A 4 9.74 1.36 1.36
N LEU A 5 10.18 0.27 2.00
CA LEU A 5 9.48 -0.33 3.14
C LEU A 5 9.33 0.64 4.32
N GLU A 6 10.35 1.46 4.58
CA GLU A 6 10.32 2.51 5.61
C GLU A 6 9.25 3.57 5.30
N GLU A 7 9.11 3.98 4.02
CA GLU A 7 8.09 4.95 3.62
C GLU A 7 6.67 4.36 3.70
N LEU A 8 6.51 3.07 3.40
CA LEU A 8 5.25 2.35 3.62
C LEU A 8 4.90 2.30 5.11
N GLU A 9 5.86 1.96 5.97
CA GLU A 9 5.67 1.99 7.43
C GLU A 9 5.27 3.37 7.93
N LYS A 10 5.96 4.42 7.46
CA LYS A 10 5.61 5.80 7.79
C LYS A 10 4.18 6.15 7.35
N CYS A 11 3.77 5.79 6.14
CA CYS A 11 2.41 6.01 5.64
C CYS A 11 1.35 5.36 6.53
N PHE A 12 1.57 4.12 6.97
CA PHE A 12 0.61 3.41 7.84
C PHE A 12 0.58 3.99 9.25
N ASN A 13 1.73 4.42 9.79
CA ASN A 13 1.79 5.09 11.09
C ASN A 13 1.12 6.46 11.06
N GLU A 14 1.27 7.23 9.99
CA GLU A 14 0.53 8.48 9.79
C GLU A 14 -0.98 8.23 9.73
N ALA A 15 -1.43 7.17 9.05
CA ALA A 15 -2.84 6.80 9.01
C ALA A 15 -3.43 6.52 10.40
N LEU A 16 -2.66 5.92 11.32
CA LEU A 16 -3.08 5.70 12.72
C LEU A 16 -3.16 7.02 13.49
N ILE A 17 -2.19 7.92 13.30
CA ILE A 17 -2.13 9.24 13.97
C ILE A 17 -3.31 10.12 13.53
N GLU A 18 -3.61 10.12 12.24
CA GLU A 18 -4.68 10.92 11.63
C GLU A 18 -6.07 10.26 11.74
N GLU A 19 -6.16 9.09 12.40
CA GLU A 19 -7.38 8.29 12.51
C GLU A 19 -8.07 8.05 11.14
N ALA A 20 -7.26 7.81 10.10
CA ALA A 20 -7.75 7.58 8.74
C ALA A 20 -8.67 6.35 8.69
N GLU A 21 -9.68 6.38 7.82
CA GLU A 21 -10.62 5.24 7.69
C GLU A 21 -10.01 4.07 6.90
N TYR A 22 -9.04 4.34 6.02
CA TYR A 22 -8.48 3.36 5.12
C TYR A 22 -6.98 3.55 4.88
N VAL A 23 -6.31 2.42 4.64
CA VAL A 23 -4.98 2.33 4.03
C VAL A 23 -5.05 1.46 2.78
N ALA A 24 -4.19 1.74 1.82
CA ALA A 24 -4.14 0.99 0.58
C ALA A 24 -2.72 0.77 0.08
N VAL A 25 -2.54 -0.31 -0.67
CA VAL A 25 -1.36 -0.58 -1.49
C VAL A 25 -1.78 -0.85 -2.94
N LEU A 26 -0.94 -0.43 -3.88
CA LEU A 26 -1.00 -0.76 -5.30
C LEU A 26 0.07 -1.81 -5.56
N ILE A 27 -0.31 -2.97 -6.11
CA ILE A 27 0.56 -4.11 -6.31
C ILE A 27 0.68 -4.41 -7.80
N GLU A 28 1.91 -4.42 -8.29
CA GLU A 28 2.26 -4.93 -9.61
C GLU A 28 2.61 -6.42 -9.49
N MET A 29 2.17 -7.21 -10.47
CA MET A 29 2.44 -8.64 -10.55
C MET A 29 2.87 -9.04 -11.96
N ASP A 30 3.99 -9.74 -12.08
CA ASP A 30 4.49 -10.24 -13.35
C ASP A 30 3.45 -11.10 -14.09
N GLY A 31 3.22 -10.78 -15.36
CA GLY A 31 2.27 -11.50 -16.21
C GLY A 31 0.81 -11.10 -16.03
N ILE A 32 0.49 -10.19 -15.11
CA ILE A 32 -0.84 -9.60 -14.94
C ILE A 32 -0.82 -8.18 -15.56
N PRO A 33 -1.74 -7.85 -16.48
CA PRO A 33 -1.67 -6.61 -17.25
C PRO A 33 -2.11 -5.35 -16.49
N SER A 34 -2.60 -5.47 -15.26
CA SER A 34 -3.10 -4.33 -14.49
C SER A 34 -2.82 -4.53 -13.01
N ASP A 35 -2.40 -3.44 -12.37
CA ASP A 35 -2.08 -3.42 -10.96
C ASP A 35 -3.32 -3.70 -10.09
N GLU A 36 -3.10 -4.38 -8.97
CA GLU A 36 -4.11 -4.66 -7.96
C GLU A 36 -4.11 -3.56 -6.89
N VAL A 37 -5.28 -2.98 -6.58
CA VAL A 37 -5.46 -2.10 -5.42
C VAL A 37 -6.05 -2.90 -4.27
N ILE A 38 -5.32 -2.99 -3.16
CA ILE A 38 -5.82 -3.60 -1.92
C ILE A 38 -6.08 -2.49 -0.92
N ILE A 39 -7.35 -2.28 -0.55
CA ILE A 39 -7.78 -1.31 0.47
C ILE A 39 -8.19 -2.06 1.74
N ASN A 40 -7.68 -1.64 2.89
CA ASN A 40 -8.03 -2.18 4.20
C ASN A 40 -8.64 -1.08 5.06
N ASP A 41 -9.64 -1.42 5.87
CA ASP A 41 -10.23 -0.51 6.84
C ASP A 41 -9.30 -0.27 8.04
N LYS A 42 -9.59 0.81 8.79
CA LYS A 42 -8.76 1.26 9.92
C LYS A 42 -8.46 0.19 10.97
N HIS A 43 -9.36 -0.77 11.20
CA HIS A 43 -9.15 -1.82 12.19
C HIS A 43 -8.08 -2.83 11.76
N ASN A 44 -7.69 -2.82 10.49
CA ASN A 44 -6.71 -3.71 9.90
C ASN A 44 -5.34 -3.06 9.66
N ILE A 45 -5.15 -1.77 10.00
CA ILE A 45 -3.89 -1.05 9.70
C ILE A 45 -2.69 -1.74 10.37
N ASP A 46 -2.73 -1.96 11.69
CA ASP A 46 -1.62 -2.57 12.42
C ASP A 46 -1.28 -3.98 11.90
N SER A 47 -2.30 -4.81 11.69
CA SER A 47 -2.11 -6.20 11.26
C SER A 47 -1.58 -6.28 9.83
N LYS A 48 -2.02 -5.37 8.95
CA LYS A 48 -1.53 -5.25 7.57
C LYS A 48 -0.12 -4.71 7.51
N LEU A 49 0.21 -3.69 8.30
CA LEU A 49 1.58 -3.20 8.40
C LEU A 49 2.52 -4.33 8.85
N ALA A 50 2.20 -5.03 9.93
CA ALA A 50 3.00 -6.16 10.42
C ALA A 50 3.16 -7.26 9.36
N TYR A 51 2.13 -7.52 8.56
CA TYR A 51 2.23 -8.43 7.41
C TYR A 51 3.23 -7.92 6.37
N TYR A 52 3.11 -6.67 5.91
CA TYR A 52 3.98 -6.11 4.88
C TYR A 52 5.45 -6.06 5.33
N MET A 53 5.71 -5.66 6.58
CA MET A 53 7.07 -5.66 7.16
C MET A 53 7.71 -7.06 7.16
N LYS A 54 6.90 -8.11 7.34
CA LYS A 54 7.37 -9.49 7.34
C LYS A 54 7.57 -10.06 5.93
N THR A 55 6.70 -9.71 4.99
CA THR A 55 6.63 -10.38 3.68
C THR A 55 7.30 -9.63 2.55
N TYR A 56 7.63 -8.34 2.72
CA TYR A 56 8.29 -7.52 1.69
C TYR A 56 9.70 -7.08 2.14
N ASN A 57 10.60 -6.94 1.18
CA ASN A 57 11.95 -6.41 1.39
C ASN A 57 11.98 -4.88 1.34
N GLU A 58 13.16 -4.27 1.52
CA GLU A 58 13.33 -2.81 1.53
C GLU A 58 12.86 -2.13 0.23
N ASP A 59 12.96 -2.85 -0.89
CA ASP A 59 12.55 -2.40 -2.23
C ASP A 59 11.07 -2.75 -2.55
N LEU A 60 10.31 -3.14 -1.51
CA LEU A 60 8.90 -3.50 -1.61
C LEU A 60 8.59 -4.65 -2.58
N GLU A 61 9.54 -5.58 -2.75
CA GLU A 61 9.32 -6.84 -3.44
C GLU A 61 9.02 -7.97 -2.44
N HIS A 62 8.06 -8.84 -2.78
CA HIS A 62 7.64 -9.92 -1.91
C HIS A 62 8.75 -10.97 -1.74
N ARG A 63 9.18 -11.20 -0.50
CA ARG A 63 10.33 -12.05 -0.13
C ARG A 63 10.20 -13.51 -0.58
N TYR A 64 8.97 -14.00 -0.73
CA TYR A 64 8.70 -15.42 -1.02
C TYR A 64 8.15 -15.66 -2.42
N THR A 65 7.78 -14.59 -3.14
CA THR A 65 7.10 -14.69 -4.43
C THR A 65 7.66 -13.62 -5.36
N PRO A 66 8.77 -13.91 -6.06
CA PRO A 66 9.38 -12.98 -7.00
C PRO A 66 8.36 -12.50 -8.05
N GLY A 67 8.51 -11.26 -8.50
CA GLY A 67 7.59 -10.64 -9.47
C GLY A 67 6.31 -10.07 -8.85
N ILE A 68 6.19 -10.02 -7.51
CA ILE A 68 5.14 -9.26 -6.82
C ILE A 68 5.79 -8.07 -6.11
N ARG A 69 5.35 -6.86 -6.44
CA ARG A 69 5.90 -5.61 -5.88
C ARG A 69 4.80 -4.65 -5.47
N ILE A 70 4.94 -4.02 -4.31
CA ILE A 70 4.13 -2.84 -3.98
C ILE A 70 4.74 -1.64 -4.72
N VAL A 71 3.96 -1.02 -5.59
CA VAL A 71 4.36 0.11 -6.46
C VAL A 71 3.71 1.43 -6.06
N GLY A 72 2.81 1.41 -5.07
CA GLY A 72 2.22 2.60 -4.47
C GLY A 72 1.50 2.28 -3.17
N PHE A 73 1.29 3.30 -2.34
CA PHE A 73 0.50 3.19 -1.11
C PHE A 73 -0.07 4.55 -0.74
N ALA A 74 -1.17 4.53 0.00
CA ALA A 74 -1.87 5.74 0.44
C ALA A 74 -2.72 5.45 1.69
N TYR A 75 -3.13 6.50 2.39
CA TYR A 75 -4.22 6.45 3.37
C TYR A 75 -5.25 7.54 3.06
N GLY A 76 -6.47 7.39 3.59
CA GLY A 76 -7.51 8.39 3.38
C GLY A 76 -8.83 8.03 4.05
N TYR A 77 -9.81 8.91 3.86
CA TYR A 77 -11.13 8.80 4.50
C TYR A 77 -12.21 8.31 3.53
N SER A 78 -11.87 8.11 2.25
CA SER A 78 -12.75 7.54 1.24
C SER A 78 -11.98 6.81 0.14
N PHE A 79 -12.65 5.89 -0.56
CA PHE A 79 -12.02 5.18 -1.68
C PHE A 79 -11.64 6.12 -2.83
N SER A 80 -12.44 7.15 -3.11
CA SER A 80 -12.10 8.13 -4.16
C SER A 80 -10.84 8.92 -3.82
N GLU A 81 -10.61 9.23 -2.55
CA GLU A 81 -9.38 9.88 -2.10
C GLU A 81 -8.17 8.96 -2.28
N ILE A 82 -8.27 7.69 -1.88
CA ILE A 82 -7.22 6.68 -2.10
C ILE A 82 -6.87 6.59 -3.59
N LEU A 83 -7.86 6.44 -4.47
CA LEU A 83 -7.62 6.35 -5.92
C LEU A 83 -7.01 7.63 -6.49
N ARG A 84 -7.33 8.81 -5.93
CA ARG A 84 -6.72 10.08 -6.33
C ARG A 84 -5.24 10.12 -5.96
N GLN A 85 -4.91 9.75 -4.73
CA GLN A 85 -3.53 9.76 -4.24
C GLN A 85 -2.66 8.74 -4.98
N LEU A 86 -3.24 7.59 -5.35
CA LEU A 86 -2.57 6.58 -6.18
C LEU A 86 -2.51 6.95 -7.67
N GLY A 87 -3.06 8.09 -8.10
CA GLY A 87 -3.03 8.53 -9.50
C GLY A 87 -3.92 7.70 -10.44
N LEU A 88 -4.90 6.96 -9.91
CA LEU A 88 -5.78 6.06 -10.65
C LEU A 88 -7.10 6.69 -11.08
N LEU A 89 -7.42 7.88 -10.55
CA LEU A 89 -8.56 8.66 -11.03
C LEU A 89 -8.19 9.38 -12.33
N VAL A 90 -8.81 8.94 -13.42
CA VAL A 90 -8.83 9.65 -14.70
C VAL A 90 -9.90 10.75 -14.62
N ASN A 91 -9.52 11.98 -14.99
CA ASN A 91 -10.45 13.11 -15.13
C ASN A 91 -11.46 12.89 -16.25
#